data_AF-A0A0C3PEX2-F1
#
_entry.id   AF-A0A0C3PEX2-F1
#
_cell.length_a   1.000
_cell.length_b   1.000
_cell.length_c   1.000
_cell.angle_alpha   90.00
_cell.angle_beta   90.00
_cell.angle_gamma   90.00
#
_symmetry.space_group_name_H-M   'P 1'
#
loop_
_entity.id
_entity.type
_entity.pdbx_description
1 polymer ?
#
loop_
_entity_poly.entity_id
_entity_poly.type
_entity_poly.pdbx_seq_one_letter_code
_entity_poly.pdbx_strand_id
1 'polypeptide(L)'
;MVKFPTSPYYSPSTRTILITPPPVNSHQRQDRNFDATKSYAEVVNELGTALAVPVADVWIAMCDASGRDERALEKFLHDGLHLNEAGYEVVYNLIMKIIEEKYPEIHYDRLEMFLHRIWQTSKL
;
A
#
# COMPACT_ATOMS: atom_id res chain seq x y z
N MET A 1 18.76 5.32 7.46
CA MET A 1 17.32 5.43 7.13
C MET A 1 16.90 6.88 7.27
N VAL A 2 16.01 7.38 6.42
CA VAL A 2 15.61 8.80 6.39
C VAL A 2 15.05 9.34 7.71
N LYS A 3 14.67 8.49 8.67
CA LYS A 3 14.17 8.90 9.98
C LYS A 3 15.26 9.06 11.07
N PHE A 4 16.49 8.60 10.83
CA PHE A 4 17.55 8.68 11.84
C PHE A 4 18.36 9.97 11.68
N PRO A 5 18.52 10.80 12.73
CA PRO A 5 19.29 12.05 12.65
C PRO A 5 20.75 11.86 12.23
N THR A 6 21.32 10.67 12.45
CA THR A 6 22.70 10.31 12.08
C THR A 6 22.84 9.86 10.62
N SER A 7 21.73 9.69 9.90
CA SER A 7 21.73 9.26 8.50
C SER A 7 22.14 10.42 7.59
N PRO A 8 23.04 10.20 6.61
CA PRO A 8 23.37 11.24 5.61
C PRO A 8 22.16 11.64 4.74
N TYR A 9 21.10 10.83 4.76
CA TYR A 9 19.82 11.06 4.07
C TYR A 9 18.67 11.39 5.05
N TYR A 10 18.96 11.95 6.23
CA TYR A 10 17.93 12.30 7.20
C TYR A 10 16.91 13.29 6.59
N SER A 11 15.64 12.88 6.58
CA SER A 11 14.50 13.63 6.09
C SER A 11 13.31 13.39 7.05
N PRO A 12 13.19 14.18 8.13
CA PRO A 12 12.13 14.00 9.13
C PRO A 12 10.73 14.34 8.61
N SER A 13 10.63 15.07 7.49
CA SER A 13 9.36 15.37 6.81
C SER A 13 8.86 14.22 5.95
N THR A 14 9.74 13.31 5.51
CA THR A 14 9.34 12.16 4.69
C THR A 14 8.55 11.17 5.53
N ARG A 15 7.31 10.91 5.12
CA ARG A 15 6.49 9.81 5.64
C ARG A 15 6.82 8.54 4.87
N THR A 16 6.86 7.42 5.58
CA THR A 16 7.22 6.12 5.00
C THR A 16 6.11 5.14 5.36
N ILE A 17 5.61 4.43 4.35
CA ILE A 17 4.70 3.31 4.49
C ILE A 17 5.40 2.13 3.83
N LEU A 18 5.47 1.00 4.52
CA LEU A 18 5.87 -0.26 3.89
C LEU A 18 4.64 -0.91 3.28
N ILE A 19 4.80 -1.58 2.15
CA ILE A 19 3.73 -2.32 1.50
C ILE A 19 4.23 -3.75 1.39
N THR A 20 3.48 -4.72 1.92
CA THR A 20 3.82 -6.13 1.72
C THR A 20 3.66 -6.48 0.24
N PRO A 21 4.43 -7.44 -0.31
CA PRO A 21 4.09 -7.97 -1.62
C PRO A 21 2.63 -8.50 -1.60
N PRO A 22 1.85 -8.32 -2.67
CA PRO A 22 0.56 -8.99 -2.84
C PRO A 22 0.74 -10.51 -3.01
N PRO A 23 -0.31 -11.32 -2.77
CA PRO A 23 -0.35 -12.71 -3.18
C PRO A 23 -0.26 -12.87 -4.69
N VAL A 24 0.52 -13.88 -5.10
CA VAL A 24 0.56 -14.35 -6.48
C VAL A 24 -0.41 -15.51 -6.62
N ASN A 25 -1.02 -15.65 -7.79
CA ASN A 25 -1.81 -16.83 -8.12
C ASN A 25 -0.96 -17.78 -8.97
N SER A 26 -0.38 -18.81 -8.35
CA SER A 26 0.48 -19.77 -9.04
C SER A 26 -0.27 -20.61 -10.08
N HIS A 27 -1.61 -20.68 -9.98
CA HIS A 27 -2.44 -21.32 -11.00
C HIS A 27 -2.52 -20.52 -12.30
N GLN A 28 -2.42 -19.19 -12.24
CA GLN A 28 -2.35 -18.31 -13.42
C GLN A 28 -0.90 -18.09 -13.87
N ARG A 29 0.07 -18.13 -12.95
CA ARG A 29 1.48 -17.83 -13.19
C ARG A 29 2.44 -18.75 -12.46
N GLN A 30 3.04 -19.68 -13.18
CA GLN A 30 3.84 -20.78 -12.62
C GLN A 30 5.29 -20.41 -12.27
N ASP A 31 5.82 -19.27 -12.74
CA ASP A 31 7.20 -18.82 -12.43
C ASP A 31 7.30 -18.05 -11.10
N ARG A 32 6.24 -18.07 -10.28
CA ARG A 32 6.16 -17.41 -8.97
C ARG A 32 5.59 -18.38 -7.95
N ASN A 33 5.96 -18.16 -6.68
CA ASN A 33 5.63 -19.04 -5.57
C ASN A 33 4.83 -18.27 -4.52
N PHE A 34 3.64 -18.78 -4.18
CA PHE A 34 2.73 -18.21 -3.19
C PHE A 34 3.37 -18.12 -1.79
N ASP A 35 3.94 -19.22 -1.30
CA ASP A 35 4.59 -19.27 0.02
C ASP A 35 5.80 -18.34 0.12
N ALA A 36 6.54 -18.14 -0.97
CA ALA A 36 7.66 -17.21 -1.00
C ALA A 36 7.17 -15.78 -0.73
N THR A 37 6.13 -15.34 -1.43
CA THR A 37 5.61 -13.99 -1.22
C THR A 37 4.96 -13.81 0.16
N LYS A 38 4.41 -14.88 0.76
CA LYS A 38 3.98 -14.89 2.17
C LYS A 38 5.15 -14.64 3.13
N SER A 39 6.27 -15.35 2.97
CA SER A 39 7.42 -15.17 3.88
C SER A 39 7.99 -13.75 3.80
N TYR A 40 7.98 -13.14 2.61
CA TYR A 40 8.39 -11.74 2.47
C TYR A 40 7.39 -10.79 3.15
N ALA A 41 6.07 -11.04 3.04
CA ALA A 41 5.06 -10.24 3.73
C ALA A 41 5.22 -10.31 5.26
N GLU A 42 5.49 -11.48 5.82
CA GLU A 42 5.77 -11.68 7.26
C GLU A 42 6.96 -10.83 7.71
N VAL A 43 8.09 -10.89 6.98
CA VAL A 43 9.29 -10.10 7.30
C VAL A 43 9.04 -8.59 7.16
N VAL A 44 8.26 -8.15 6.17
CA VAL A 44 7.89 -6.73 6.02
C VAL A 44 7.07 -6.24 7.22
N ASN A 45 6.14 -7.06 7.71
CA ASN A 45 5.36 -6.74 8.91
C ASN A 45 6.25 -6.65 10.16
N GLU A 46 7.11 -7.63 10.39
CA GLU A 46 8.08 -7.62 11.49
C GLU A 46 8.97 -6.38 11.45
N LEU A 47 9.46 -6.02 10.25
CA LEU A 47 10.26 -4.82 10.04
C LEU A 47 9.49 -3.54 10.35
N GLY A 48 8.23 -3.46 9.93
CA GLY A 48 7.34 -2.34 10.24
C GLY A 48 7.17 -2.15 11.74
N THR A 49 6.95 -3.23 12.49
CA THR A 49 6.90 -3.19 13.96
C THR A 49 8.24 -2.75 14.56
N ALA A 50 9.35 -3.36 14.15
CA ALA A 50 10.68 -3.07 14.71
C ALA A 50 11.13 -1.62 14.50
N LEU A 51 10.76 -1.02 13.35
CA LEU A 51 11.13 0.34 12.99
C LEU A 51 10.05 1.39 13.31
N ALA A 52 8.92 0.97 13.90
CA ALA A 52 7.74 1.82 14.08
C ALA A 52 7.31 2.53 12.77
N VAL A 53 7.29 1.76 11.67
CA VAL A 53 6.84 2.21 10.34
C VAL A 53 5.50 1.53 10.04
N PRO A 54 4.44 2.28 9.68
CA PRO A 54 3.18 1.70 9.26
C PRO A 54 3.34 0.78 8.05
N VAL A 55 2.56 -0.30 8.03
CA VAL A 55 2.56 -1.31 6.96
C VAL A 55 1.17 -1.41 6.36
N ALA A 56 1.07 -1.27 5.04
CA ALA A 56 -0.08 -1.69 4.27
C ALA A 56 0.06 -3.19 3.96
N ASP A 57 -0.58 -4.03 4.77
CA ASP A 57 -0.55 -5.48 4.60
C ASP A 57 -1.53 -5.93 3.50
N VAL A 58 -1.07 -5.80 2.26
CA VAL A 58 -1.79 -6.22 1.06
C VAL A 58 -1.91 -7.74 1.01
N TRP A 59 -0.94 -8.47 1.58
CA TRP A 59 -0.91 -9.92 1.56
C TRP A 59 -2.13 -10.49 2.28
N ILE A 60 -2.28 -10.14 3.56
CA ILE A 60 -3.40 -10.59 4.39
C ILE A 60 -4.72 -10.07 3.83
N ALA A 61 -4.78 -8.79 3.45
CA ALA A 61 -6.02 -8.19 2.95
C ALA A 61 -6.57 -8.92 1.71
N MET A 62 -5.72 -9.23 0.73
CA MET A 62 -6.15 -9.95 -0.47
C MET A 62 -6.43 -11.43 -0.19
N CYS A 63 -5.64 -12.08 0.67
CA CYS A 63 -5.92 -13.46 1.09
C CYS A 63 -7.28 -13.56 1.80
N ASP A 64 -7.60 -12.65 2.71
CA ASP A 64 -8.89 -12.64 3.41
C ASP A 64 -10.04 -12.31 2.44
N ALA A 65 -9.84 -11.33 1.55
CA ALA A 65 -10.84 -10.96 0.54
C ALA A 65 -11.09 -12.07 -0.51
N SER A 66 -10.12 -12.96 -0.73
CA SER A 66 -10.28 -14.14 -1.59
C SER A 66 -10.88 -15.35 -0.85
N GLY A 67 -11.21 -15.21 0.44
CA GLY A 67 -11.67 -16.34 1.26
C GLY A 67 -10.55 -17.34 1.57
N ARG A 68 -9.28 -16.91 1.47
CA ARG A 68 -8.06 -17.71 1.62
C ARG A 68 -7.94 -18.85 0.62
N ASP A 69 -8.60 -18.71 -0.53
CA ASP A 69 -8.40 -19.54 -1.71
C ASP A 69 -7.47 -18.82 -2.69
N GLU A 70 -6.36 -19.46 -3.05
CA GLU A 70 -5.37 -18.93 -4.00
C GLU A 70 -5.98 -18.77 -5.40
N ARG A 71 -6.90 -19.66 -5.82
CA ARG A 71 -7.54 -19.56 -7.14
C ARG A 71 -8.40 -18.32 -7.25
N ALA A 72 -9.09 -17.98 -6.15
CA ALA A 72 -9.95 -16.80 -6.09
C ALA A 72 -9.17 -15.47 -6.17
N LEU A 73 -7.84 -15.49 -6.13
CA LEU A 73 -7.00 -14.31 -6.37
C LEU A 73 -7.09 -13.77 -7.80
N GLU A 74 -7.58 -14.56 -8.77
CA GLU A 74 -7.86 -14.07 -10.13
C GLU A 74 -8.83 -12.87 -10.15
N LYS A 75 -9.63 -12.69 -9.09
CA LYS A 75 -10.50 -11.52 -8.90
C LYS A 75 -9.70 -10.22 -8.72
N PHE A 76 -8.49 -10.30 -8.18
CA PHE A 76 -7.64 -9.16 -7.84
C PHE A 76 -6.40 -9.04 -8.75
N LEU A 77 -6.11 -10.08 -9.54
CA LEU A 77 -4.90 -10.19 -10.35
C LEU A 77 -5.27 -10.38 -11.83
N HIS A 78 -4.64 -9.60 -12.72
CA HIS A 78 -4.84 -9.71 -14.16
C HIS A 78 -4.20 -10.99 -14.74
N ASP A 79 -2.96 -11.29 -14.34
CA ASP A 79 -2.15 -12.38 -14.90
C ASP A 79 -1.56 -13.30 -13.81
N GLY A 80 -2.14 -13.27 -12.61
CA GLY A 80 -1.60 -13.96 -11.43
C GLY A 80 -0.44 -13.25 -10.73
N LEU A 81 -0.02 -12.06 -11.19
CA LEU A 81 0.99 -11.21 -10.52
C LEU A 81 0.58 -9.74 -10.45
N HIS A 82 0.21 -9.15 -11.59
CA HIS A 82 -0.14 -7.73 -11.66
C HIS A 82 -1.56 -7.51 -11.16
N LEU A 83 -1.73 -6.48 -10.33
CA LEU A 83 -3.04 -6.10 -9.82
C LEU A 83 -3.95 -5.61 -10.94
N ASN A 84 -5.22 -6.00 -10.88
CA ASN A 84 -6.28 -5.37 -11.66
C ASN A 84 -6.93 -4.23 -10.85
N GLU A 85 -8.05 -3.68 -11.33
CA GLU A 85 -8.80 -2.62 -10.65
C GLU A 85 -9.15 -2.97 -9.19
N ALA A 86 -9.75 -4.14 -8.95
CA ALA A 86 -10.11 -4.59 -7.60
C ALA A 86 -8.87 -4.79 -6.71
N GLY A 87 -7.77 -5.28 -7.28
CA GLY A 87 -6.50 -5.39 -6.55
C GLY A 87 -5.94 -4.03 -6.14
N TYR A 88 -5.96 -3.04 -7.04
CA TYR A 88 -5.52 -1.68 -6.72
C TYR A 88 -6.44 -0.98 -5.71
N GLU A 89 -7.75 -1.26 -5.73
CA GLU A 89 -8.68 -0.73 -4.73
C GLU A 89 -8.30 -1.17 -3.31
N VAL A 90 -7.92 -2.44 -3.11
CA VAL A 90 -7.43 -2.93 -1.81
C VAL A 90 -6.18 -2.15 -1.37
N VAL A 91 -5.20 -1.97 -2.25
CA VAL A 91 -3.96 -1.24 -1.95
C VAL A 91 -4.26 0.22 -1.61
N TYR A 92 -5.10 0.88 -2.40
CA TYR A 92 -5.51 2.27 -2.20
C TYR A 92 -6.16 2.45 -0.82
N ASN A 93 -7.14 1.60 -0.48
CA ASN A 93 -7.86 1.70 0.78
C ASN A 93 -6.94 1.50 2.00
N LEU A 94 -5.98 0.57 1.92
CA LEU A 94 -4.99 0.35 2.98
C LEU A 94 -4.07 1.56 3.16
N ILE A 95 -3.54 2.12 2.06
CA ILE A 95 -2.67 3.30 2.10
C ILE A 95 -3.44 4.50 2.64
N MET A 96 -4.65 4.74 2.16
CA MET A 96 -5.46 5.87 2.60
C MET A 96 -5.82 5.79 4.07
N LYS A 97 -6.19 4.60 4.57
CA LYS A 97 -6.41 4.37 6.00
C LYS A 97 -5.18 4.72 6.83
N ILE A 98 -3.99 4.30 6.40
CA ILE A 98 -2.74 4.65 7.09
C ILE A 98 -2.49 6.16 7.06
N ILE A 99 -2.72 6.81 5.91
CA ILE A 99 -2.59 8.27 5.79
C ILE A 99 -3.56 8.95 6.77
N GLU A 100 -4.83 8.56 6.78
CA GLU A 100 -5.83 9.13 7.67
C GLU A 100 -5.46 8.98 9.17
N GLU A 101 -5.01 7.79 9.58
CA GLU A 101 -4.75 7.48 10.99
C GLU A 101 -3.37 7.91 11.48
N LYS A 102 -2.34 7.86 10.63
CA LYS A 102 -0.93 8.01 11.03
C LYS A 102 -0.29 9.26 10.46
N TYR A 103 -0.72 9.71 9.27
CA TYR A 103 -0.17 10.87 8.58
C TYR A 103 -1.28 11.84 8.13
N PRO A 104 -2.20 12.23 9.02
CA PRO A 104 -3.40 12.97 8.64
C PRO A 104 -3.08 14.29 7.94
N GLU A 105 -1.94 14.89 8.22
CA GLU A 105 -1.48 16.15 7.62
C GLU A 105 -1.23 16.08 6.11
N ILE A 106 -1.04 14.88 5.54
CA ILE A 106 -0.92 14.67 4.09
C ILE A 106 -2.17 14.04 3.46
N HIS A 107 -3.26 13.89 4.23
CA HIS A 107 -4.53 13.44 3.68
C HIS A 107 -5.08 14.49 2.70
N TYR A 108 -5.63 14.06 1.57
CA TYR A 108 -6.03 14.98 0.49
C TYR A 108 -7.03 16.05 0.94
N ASP A 109 -7.95 15.73 1.86
CA ASP A 109 -8.90 16.70 2.44
C ASP A 109 -8.25 17.75 3.35
N ARG A 110 -7.00 17.53 3.79
CA ARG A 110 -6.25 18.44 4.65
C ARG A 110 -5.16 19.19 3.91
N LEU A 111 -4.90 18.85 2.64
CA LEU A 111 -3.95 19.56 1.81
C LEU A 111 -4.52 20.92 1.41
N GLU A 112 -3.67 21.94 1.48
CA GLU A 112 -4.01 23.25 0.94
C GLU A 112 -4.15 23.14 -0.58
N MET A 113 -5.31 23.55 -1.10
CA MET A 113 -5.55 23.62 -2.53
C MET A 113 -4.77 24.82 -3.09
N PHE A 114 -3.57 24.55 -3.60
CA PHE A 114 -2.65 25.56 -4.11
C PHE A 114 -3.20 26.34 -5.30
N LEU A 115 -3.97 25.67 -6.17
CA LEU A 115 -4.64 26.34 -7.28
C LEU A 115 -5.88 27.05 -6.74
N HIS A 116 -5.89 28.38 -6.83
CA HIS A 116 -7.08 29.18 -6.58
C HIS A 116 -8.24 28.70 -7.48
N ARG A 117 -9.47 28.71 -6.95
CA ARG A 117 -10.68 28.34 -7.72
C ARG A 117 -10.97 29.40 -8.76
N ILE A 118 -10.22 29.38 -9.86
CA ILE A 118 -10.28 30.36 -10.94
C ILE A 118 -11.70 30.48 -11.51
N TRP A 119 -12.45 29.37 -11.51
CA TRP A 119 -13.85 29.31 -11.94
C TRP A 119 -14.85 29.92 -10.96
N GLN A 120 -14.51 30.11 -9.67
CA GLN A 120 -15.41 30.76 -8.70
C GLN A 120 -15.28 32.29 -8.72
N THR A 121 -14.16 32.81 -9.19
CA THR A 121 -13.92 34.26 -9.40
C THR A 121 -14.29 34.73 -10.80
N SER A 122 -14.59 33.80 -11.71
CA SER A 122 -15.07 34.09 -13.06
C SER A 122 -16.56 34.42 -13.01
N LYS A 123 -16.91 35.70 -12.85
CA LYS A 123 -18.26 36.16 -13.24
C LYS A 123 -18.32 36.14 -14.77
N LEU A 124 -19.04 35.16 -15.32
CA LEU A 124 -19.62 35.29 -16.66
C LEU A 124 -20.69 36.38 -16.65
#